data_AF-A0A8I1MU15-F1
#
_entry.id   AF-A0A8I1MU15-F1
#
_cell.length_a   1.000
_cell.length_b   1.000
_cell.length_c   1.000
_cell.angle_alpha   90.00
_cell.angle_beta   90.00
_cell.angle_gamma   90.00
#
_symmetry.space_group_name_H-M   'P 1'
#
loop_
_entity.id
_entity.type
_entity.pdbx_description
1 polymer ?
#
loop_
_entity_poly.entity_id
_entity_poly.type
_entity_poly.pdbx_seq_one_letter_code
_entity_poly.pdbx_strand_id
1 'polypeptide(L)'
;MSTFGISEVGAFYSLLFIPYLILHLVFTFAVLADARAQREAGSGLFLFGPFVWSMVALFFGLLGVVAYWAIHHSSLRSPVPPMRRSREPEEA
;
A
#
# COMPACT_ATOMS: atom_id res chain seq x y z
N MET A 1 -32.32 17.10 -32.44
CA MET A 1 -30.96 16.72 -32.04
C MET A 1 -31.06 15.98 -30.72
N SER A 2 -30.91 14.66 -30.75
CA SER A 2 -31.08 13.76 -29.61
C SER A 2 -29.80 13.70 -28.78
N THR A 3 -29.69 14.58 -27.79
CA THR A 3 -28.58 14.59 -26.80
C THR A 3 -28.74 13.51 -25.72
N PHE A 4 -29.89 12.83 -25.70
CA PHE A 4 -30.33 11.89 -24.65
C PHE A 4 -29.40 10.67 -24.44
N GLY A 5 -28.60 10.27 -25.43
CA GLY A 5 -27.68 9.13 -25.29
C GLY A 5 -26.34 9.45 -24.62
N ILE A 6 -25.89 10.71 -24.64
CA ILE A 6 -24.57 11.11 -24.08
C ILE A 6 -24.70 11.51 -22.60
N SER A 7 -25.82 12.11 -22.19
CA SER A 7 -26.03 12.58 -20.81
C SER A 7 -26.29 11.45 -19.80
N GLU A 8 -27.09 10.43 -20.16
CA GLU A 8 -27.43 9.35 -19.21
C GLU A 8 -26.26 8.38 -19.02
N VAL A 9 -25.55 8.06 -20.10
CA VAL A 9 -24.30 7.28 -20.05
C VAL A 9 -23.25 8.02 -19.23
N GLY A 10 -23.09 9.34 -19.44
CA GLY A 10 -22.18 10.17 -18.65
C GLY A 10 -22.54 10.24 -17.16
N ALA A 11 -23.84 10.32 -16.83
CA ALA A 11 -24.33 10.30 -15.45
C ALA A 11 -24.05 8.95 -14.77
N PHE A 12 -24.30 7.84 -15.46
CA PHE A 12 -23.99 6.50 -14.98
C PHE A 12 -22.49 6.29 -14.74
N TYR A 13 -21.64 6.71 -15.67
CA TYR A 13 -20.19 6.66 -15.47
C TYR A 13 -19.73 7.52 -14.31
N SER A 14 -20.28 8.73 -14.17
CA SER A 14 -19.93 9.63 -13.06
C SER A 14 -20.33 9.04 -11.71
N LEU A 15 -21.50 8.38 -11.63
CA LEU A 15 -21.98 7.70 -10.44
C LEU A 15 -21.01 6.61 -9.95
N LEU A 16 -20.33 5.91 -10.86
CA LEU A 16 -19.35 4.87 -10.51
C LEU A 16 -17.94 5.43 -10.33
N PHE A 17 -17.55 6.40 -11.15
CA PHE A 17 -16.19 6.94 -11.18
C PHE A 17 -15.86 7.80 -9.95
N ILE A 18 -16.81 8.61 -9.47
CA ILE A 18 -16.60 9.45 -8.29
C ILE A 18 -16.27 8.62 -7.04
N PRO A 19 -17.09 7.63 -6.62
CA PRO A 19 -16.77 6.81 -5.45
C PRO A 19 -15.52 5.97 -5.67
N TYR A 20 -15.27 5.49 -6.90
CA TYR A 20 -14.03 4.81 -7.24
C TYR A 20 -12.80 5.71 -7.02
N LEU A 21 -12.84 6.96 -7.49
CA LEU A 21 -11.76 7.92 -7.33
C LEU A 21 -11.53 8.26 -5.85
N ILE A 22 -12.61 8.45 -5.08
CA ILE A 22 -12.53 8.66 -3.63
C ILE A 22 -11.85 7.45 -2.97
N LEU A 23 -12.31 6.23 -3.27
CA LEU A 23 -11.76 5.00 -2.70
C LEU A 23 -10.29 4.82 -3.07
N HIS A 24 -9.92 5.12 -4.31
CA HIS A 24 -8.53 5.08 -4.80
C HIS A 24 -7.62 6.04 -4.02
N LEU A 25 -8.07 7.27 -3.78
CA LEU A 25 -7.34 8.25 -2.97
C LEU A 25 -7.26 7.80 -1.51
N VAL A 26 -8.36 7.30 -0.94
CA VAL A 26 -8.38 6.76 0.43
C VAL A 26 -7.35 5.64 0.59
N PHE A 27 -7.30 4.69 -0.35
CA PHE A 27 -6.30 3.63 -0.29
C PHE A 27 -4.86 4.15 -0.46
N THR A 28 -4.65 5.12 -1.33
CA THR A 28 -3.33 5.75 -1.51
C THR A 28 -2.84 6.38 -0.19
N PHE A 29 -3.71 7.13 0.50
CA PHE A 29 -3.38 7.73 1.79
C PHE A 29 -3.25 6.69 2.90
N ALA A 30 -4.05 5.63 2.88
CA ALA A 30 -3.93 4.52 3.83
C ALA A 30 -2.55 3.84 3.73
N VAL A 31 -2.09 3.56 2.50
CA VAL A 31 -0.73 3.01 2.27
C VAL A 31 0.34 3.97 2.80
N LEU A 32 0.21 5.28 2.54
CA LEU A 32 1.18 6.27 3.02
C LEU A 32 1.22 6.33 4.56
N ALA A 33 0.05 6.35 5.21
CA ALA A 33 -0.07 6.42 6.66
C ALA A 33 0.47 5.16 7.32
N ASP A 34 0.09 3.98 6.82
CA ASP A 34 0.58 2.68 7.31
C ASP A 34 2.09 2.56 7.14
N ALA A 35 2.62 2.92 5.97
CA ALA A 35 4.05 2.90 5.70
C ALA A 35 4.85 3.83 6.65
N ARG A 36 4.32 5.01 6.96
CA ARG A 36 4.95 5.90 7.96
C ARG A 36 4.95 5.27 9.35
N ALA A 37 3.81 4.75 9.78
CA ALA A 37 3.67 4.10 11.07
C ALA A 37 4.61 2.89 11.20
N GLN A 38 4.74 2.06 10.16
CA GLN A 38 5.68 0.93 10.16
C GLN A 38 7.14 1.40 10.26
N ARG A 39 7.52 2.43 9.50
CA ARG A 39 8.87 3.01 9.56
C ARG A 39 9.18 3.55 10.96
N GLU A 40 8.24 4.24 11.59
CA GLU A 40 8.37 4.80 12.94
C GLU A 40 8.44 3.70 14.01
N ALA A 41 7.70 2.60 13.84
CA ALA A 41 7.74 1.44 14.71
C ALA A 41 9.03 0.59 14.58
N GLY A 42 9.98 0.98 13.71
CA GLY A 42 11.19 0.20 13.42
C GLY A 42 10.92 -1.06 12.58
N SER A 43 9.68 -1.27 12.14
CA SER A 43 9.32 -2.27 11.14
C SER A 43 9.85 -1.79 9.79
N GLY A 44 10.90 -2.44 9.28
CA GLY A 44 11.46 -2.08 7.98
C GLY A 44 10.45 -2.23 6.85
N LEU A 45 10.31 -1.20 6.02
CA LEU A 45 9.65 -1.31 4.72
C LEU A 45 10.55 -2.04 3.73
N PHE A 46 9.96 -2.97 2.98
CA PHE A 46 10.67 -3.69 1.94
C PHE A 46 10.63 -2.88 0.62
N LEU A 47 11.74 -2.95 -0.13
CA LEU A 47 12.04 -2.25 -1.40
C LEU A 47 12.16 -0.73 -1.31
N PHE A 48 11.14 -0.04 -0.80
CA PHE A 48 11.05 1.42 -0.90
C PHE A 48 10.51 2.08 0.38
N GLY A 49 10.73 3.39 0.49
CA GLY A 49 10.16 4.20 1.58
C GLY A 49 8.67 4.54 1.40
N PRO A 50 8.04 5.14 2.43
CA PRO A 50 6.61 5.43 2.44
C PRO A 50 6.12 6.27 1.25
N PHE A 51 6.91 7.24 0.82
CA PHE A 51 6.56 8.12 -0.30
C PHE A 51 6.44 7.34 -1.61
N VAL A 52 7.42 6.50 -1.92
CA VAL A 52 7.43 5.70 -3.16
C VAL A 52 6.27 4.70 -3.16
N TRP A 53 6.00 4.04 -2.04
CA TRP A 53 4.85 3.13 -1.92
C TRP A 53 3.51 3.84 -2.12
N SER A 54 3.37 5.08 -1.66
CA SER A 54 2.18 5.88 -1.95
C SER A 54 2.06 6.24 -3.44
N MET A 55 3.17 6.51 -4.13
CA MET A 55 3.14 6.72 -5.59
C MET A 55 2.76 5.45 -6.35
N VAL A 56 3.25 4.28 -5.90
CA VAL A 56 2.83 3.00 -6.48
C VAL A 56 1.33 2.79 -6.32
N ALA A 57 0.77 3.05 -5.13
CA ALA A 57 -0.68 2.99 -4.92
C ALA A 57 -1.44 4.02 -5.79
N LEU A 58 -0.92 5.23 -5.95
CA LEU A 58 -1.58 6.28 -6.75
C LEU A 58 -1.64 5.94 -8.24
N PHE A 59 -0.56 5.43 -8.82
CA PHE A 59 -0.48 5.16 -10.27
C PHE A 59 -1.05 3.79 -10.66
N PHE A 60 -0.87 2.78 -9.80
CA PHE A 60 -1.34 1.40 -10.08
C PHE A 60 -2.65 1.06 -9.36
N GLY A 61 -3.17 1.97 -8.54
CA GLY A 61 -4.42 1.83 -7.81
C GLY A 61 -4.47 0.63 -6.90
N LEU A 62 -5.59 -0.09 -6.96
CA LEU A 62 -5.84 -1.25 -6.13
C LEU A 62 -4.74 -2.31 -6.26
N LEU A 63 -4.14 -2.48 -7.45
CA LEU A 63 -3.03 -3.42 -7.64
C LEU A 63 -1.80 -3.03 -6.82
N GLY A 64 -1.46 -1.73 -6.79
CA GLY A 64 -0.36 -1.22 -5.96
C GLY A 64 -0.63 -1.40 -4.47
N VAL A 65 -1.87 -1.18 -4.04
CA VAL A 65 -2.33 -1.37 -2.66
C VAL A 65 -2.25 -2.84 -2.24
N VAL A 66 -2.73 -3.76 -3.08
CA VAL A 66 -2.68 -5.20 -2.82
C VAL A 66 -1.23 -5.68 -2.79
N ALA A 67 -0.37 -5.21 -3.70
CA ALA A 67 1.06 -5.55 -3.68
C ALA A 67 1.75 -5.07 -2.39
N TYR A 68 1.47 -3.84 -1.96
CA TYR A 68 1.96 -3.31 -0.69
C TYR A 68 1.54 -4.21 0.49
N TRP A 69 0.26 -4.56 0.56
CA TRP A 69 -0.31 -5.40 1.62
C TRP A 69 0.27 -6.82 1.61
N ALA A 70 0.40 -7.40 0.42
CA ALA A 70 0.97 -8.72 0.22
C ALA A 70 2.41 -8.80 0.76
N ILE A 71 3.19 -7.74 0.60
CA ILE A 71 4.60 -7.70 1.03
C ILE A 71 4.73 -7.43 2.53
N HIS A 72 3.97 -6.47 3.06
CA HIS A 72 4.23 -5.94 4.41
C HIS A 72 3.39 -6.60 5.51
N HIS A 73 2.20 -7.09 5.16
CA HIS A 73 1.22 -7.59 6.13
C HIS A 73 0.85 -9.06 5.93
N SER A 74 1.31 -9.70 4.84
CA SER A 74 1.16 -11.15 4.71
C SER A 74 2.28 -11.86 5.48
N SER A 75 2.00 -13.10 5.91
CA SER A 75 2.95 -13.98 6.61
C SER A 75 4.23 -14.33 5.82
N LEU A 76 4.44 -13.74 4.64
CA LEU A 76 5.68 -13.84 3.87
C LEU A 76 6.88 -13.18 4.57
N ARG A 77 6.61 -12.32 5.56
CA ARG A 77 7.65 -11.79 6.45
C ARG A 77 8.04 -12.87 7.45
N SER A 78 8.98 -13.75 7.07
CA SER A 78 9.58 -14.70 8.01
C SER A 78 10.23 -13.90 9.15
N PRO A 79 9.82 -14.09 10.42
CA PRO A 79 10.54 -13.51 11.54
C PRO A 79 11.84 -14.28 11.65
N VAL A 80 12.86 -13.91 10.87
CA VAL A 80 14.22 -14.40 11.10
C VAL A 80 14.65 -13.78 12.41
N PRO A 81 14.65 -14.54 13.52
CA PRO A 81 15.10 -14.00 14.78
C PRO A 81 16.59 -13.66 14.59
N PRO A 82 17.08 -12.53 15.11
CA PRO A 82 18.51 -12.26 15.07
C PRO A 82 19.20 -13.47 15.71
N MET A 83 19.96 -14.22 14.91
CA MET A 83 20.68 -15.39 15.37
C MET A 83 21.64 -14.86 16.44
N ARG A 84 21.26 -15.07 17.70
CA ARG A 84 22.06 -14.72 18.87
C ARG A 84 23.36 -15.47 18.67
N ARG A 85 24.39 -14.78 18.16
CA ARG A 85 25.77 -15.26 18.16
C ARG A 85 26.05 -15.58 19.63
N SER A 86 25.95 -16.85 19.98
CA SER A 86 26.43 -17.36 21.25
C SER A 86 27.86 -16.86 21.34
N ARG A 87 28.10 -15.88 22.22
CA ARG A 87 29.46 -15.61 22.68
C ARG A 87 29.93 -16.96 23.20
N GLU A 88 30.87 -17.56 22.48
CA GLU A 88 31.67 -18.61 23.07
C GLU A 88 32.23 -18.02 24.36
N PRO A 89 32.13 -18.74 25.50
CA PRO A 89 32.78 -18.31 26.71
C PRO A 89 34.26 -18.16 26.39
N GLU A 90 34.75 -16.93 26.52
CA GLU A 90 36.17 -16.62 26.52
C GLU A 90 36.75 -17.32 27.74
N GLU A 91 37.25 -18.55 27.53
CA GLU A 91 38.06 -19.27 28.50
C GLU A 91 39.40 -18.54 28.62
N ALA A 92 39.57 -17.76 29.70
CA ALA A 92 40.86 -17.37 30.27
C ALA A 92 40.72 -17.00 31.75
#